data_AF-Q4STC8-F1
#
_entry.id   AF-Q4STC8-F1
#
_cell.length_a   1.000
_cell.length_b   1.000
_cell.length_c   1.000
_cell.angle_alpha   90.00
_cell.angle_beta   90.00
_cell.angle_gamma   90.00
#
_symmetry.space_group_name_H-M   'P 1'
#
loop_
_entity.id
_entity.type
_entity.pdbx_description
1 polymer ?
#
loop_
_entity_poly.entity_id
_entity_poly.type
_entity_poly.pdbx_seq_one_letter_code
_entity_poly.pdbx_strand_id
1 'polypeptide(L)'
;IKDTIITDCRKSEVWKIMILDPFTTKLLSSCCKMSDLMAEKITIVEDLFKSREPVPEMKAIYFMSPTAKCVDSFIADFKTNPKYKAAYVYFTDYCPDDLFNNMKLYCSKYIRVCKEININFMPLEAQGKTQAQLLILERGFDPVSPLLHELTYQAMVYDLIDIQNDTYKYKSKDGSEKQAVLNEEDMLWVRLRHKHIAEVSEQIPKMVKEISASKKQPDGKITIRNLAEMMKKMPSIRKQLTEKTAHLQLAEDCMQCFSNNVEKLCKAEQDLAVGSDVEGLKVKDPMRTLLPVLLYPYSTQDKIRAVLLYIFSLGGSPQQHTLFNS
;
A
#
# COMPACT_ATOMS: atom_id res chain seq x y z
N ILE A 1 17.89 -2.33 6.40
CA ILE A 1 18.26 -2.82 5.04
C ILE A 1 19.48 -2.08 4.51
N LYS A 2 19.45 -0.75 4.31
CA LYS A 2 20.62 0.02 3.84
C LYS A 2 21.87 -0.23 4.73
N ASP A 3 21.76 -0.02 6.03
CA ASP A 3 22.91 -0.14 6.94
C ASP A 3 23.43 -1.58 7.11
N THR A 4 22.56 -2.59 6.93
CA THR A 4 22.91 -4.00 7.22
C THR A 4 23.36 -4.75 5.97
N ILE A 5 22.65 -4.61 4.86
CA ILE A 5 22.94 -5.33 3.61
C ILE A 5 23.96 -4.55 2.79
N ILE A 6 23.66 -3.26 2.59
CA ILE A 6 24.35 -2.46 1.60
C ILE A 6 25.70 -2.00 2.15
N THR A 7 25.75 -1.54 3.41
CA THR A 7 27.01 -1.12 4.04
C THR A 7 27.98 -2.28 4.26
N ASP A 8 27.50 -3.49 4.59
CA ASP A 8 28.34 -4.68 4.72
C ASP A 8 28.98 -5.09 3.39
N CYS A 9 28.31 -4.78 2.27
CA CYS A 9 28.80 -5.00 0.92
C CYS A 9 29.69 -3.86 0.38
N ARG A 10 29.84 -2.73 1.10
CA ARG A 10 30.54 -1.52 0.64
C ARG A 10 32.07 -1.65 0.64
N LYS A 11 32.64 -2.64 1.34
CA LYS A 11 34.10 -2.84 1.47
C LYS A 11 34.84 -3.13 0.14
N SER A 12 34.15 -3.15 -0.98
CA SER A 12 34.73 -3.37 -2.31
C SER A 12 34.13 -2.36 -3.28
N GLU A 13 35.00 -1.53 -3.90
CA GLU A 13 34.67 -0.50 -4.93
C GLU A 13 34.04 -1.08 -6.22
N VAL A 14 33.68 -2.37 -6.21
CA VAL A 14 33.19 -3.10 -7.37
C VAL A 14 31.68 -3.08 -7.37
N TRP A 15 31.09 -2.80 -8.53
CA TRP A 15 29.66 -2.89 -8.79
C TRP A 15 29.14 -4.31 -8.54
N LYS A 16 27.90 -4.40 -8.06
CA LYS A 16 27.26 -5.66 -7.65
C LYS A 16 25.87 -5.78 -8.26
N ILE A 17 25.45 -7.02 -8.46
CA ILE A 17 24.09 -7.36 -8.90
C ILE A 17 23.28 -7.74 -7.65
N MET A 18 22.05 -7.26 -7.53
CA MET A 18 21.15 -7.61 -6.44
C MET A 18 20.06 -8.54 -6.97
N ILE A 19 19.85 -9.66 -6.31
CA ILE A 19 18.90 -10.70 -6.69
C ILE A 19 17.88 -10.82 -5.57
N LEU A 20 16.61 -10.73 -5.94
CA LEU A 20 15.49 -10.67 -5.01
C LEU A 20 14.45 -11.72 -5.33
N ASP A 21 13.80 -12.24 -4.30
CA ASP A 21 12.55 -13.00 -4.44
C ASP A 21 11.34 -12.04 -4.42
N PRO A 22 10.11 -12.51 -4.70
CA PRO A 22 8.92 -11.66 -4.72
C PRO A 22 8.65 -10.92 -3.41
N PHE A 23 8.92 -11.53 -2.25
CA PHE A 23 8.74 -10.87 -0.96
C PHE A 23 9.78 -9.77 -0.75
N THR A 24 11.07 -10.09 -0.91
CA THR A 24 12.16 -9.11 -0.76
C THR A 24 12.13 -8.00 -1.80
N THR A 25 11.60 -8.26 -3.00
CA THR A 25 11.33 -7.24 -4.02
C THR A 25 10.35 -6.20 -3.50
N LYS A 26 9.20 -6.64 -2.97
CA LYS A 26 8.19 -5.75 -2.37
C LYS A 26 8.73 -5.00 -1.15
N LEU A 27 9.47 -5.70 -0.30
CA LEU A 27 10.12 -5.11 0.88
C LEU A 27 11.11 -4.02 0.47
N LEU A 28 11.98 -4.27 -0.50
CA LEU A 28 12.94 -3.28 -0.97
C LEU A 28 12.25 -2.09 -1.63
N SER A 29 11.21 -2.32 -2.45
CA SER A 29 10.46 -1.23 -3.09
C SER A 29 9.70 -0.35 -2.11
N SER A 30 9.35 -0.85 -0.92
CA SER A 30 8.66 -0.07 0.11
C SER A 30 9.56 0.95 0.82
N CYS A 31 10.87 0.71 0.86
CA CYS A 31 11.80 1.52 1.68
C CYS A 31 12.99 2.11 0.92
N CYS A 32 13.24 1.72 -0.33
CA CYS A 32 14.40 2.12 -1.11
C CYS A 32 14.04 2.46 -2.55
N LYS A 33 14.54 3.61 -3.03
CA LYS A 33 14.45 3.99 -4.45
C LYS A 33 15.55 3.32 -5.26
N MET A 34 15.32 3.12 -6.57
CA MET A 34 16.37 2.66 -7.49
C MET A 34 17.59 3.58 -7.51
N SER A 35 17.39 4.90 -7.37
CA SER A 35 18.48 5.88 -7.26
C SER A 35 19.37 5.61 -6.04
N ASP A 36 18.78 5.19 -4.93
CA ASP A 36 19.50 4.91 -3.70
C ASP A 36 20.36 3.65 -3.84
N LEU A 37 19.84 2.63 -4.53
CA LEU A 37 20.59 1.41 -4.83
C LEU A 37 21.78 1.70 -5.76
N MET A 38 21.59 2.52 -6.79
CA MET A 38 22.67 2.92 -7.70
C MET A 38 23.76 3.73 -6.99
N ALA A 39 23.38 4.65 -6.08
CA ALA A 39 24.33 5.40 -5.26
C ALA A 39 25.22 4.47 -4.43
N GLU A 40 24.70 3.30 -4.07
CA GLU A 40 25.37 2.27 -3.30
C GLU A 40 26.03 1.16 -4.15
N LYS A 41 26.31 1.48 -5.42
CA LYS A 41 27.03 0.59 -6.36
C LYS A 41 26.31 -0.72 -6.70
N ILE A 42 24.98 -0.71 -6.64
CA ILE A 42 24.15 -1.78 -7.20
C ILE A 42 23.76 -1.38 -8.63
N THR A 43 24.23 -2.13 -9.63
CA THR A 43 23.97 -1.83 -11.06
C THR A 43 22.59 -2.30 -11.50
N ILE A 44 22.23 -3.52 -11.11
CA ILE A 44 21.04 -4.21 -11.62
C ILE A 44 20.35 -4.93 -10.45
N VAL A 45 19.02 -4.88 -10.45
CA VAL A 45 18.15 -5.68 -9.59
C VAL A 45 17.45 -6.71 -10.47
N GLU A 46 17.61 -7.98 -10.14
CA GLU A 46 17.01 -9.09 -10.89
C GLU A 46 16.11 -9.97 -10.00
N ASP A 47 15.19 -10.69 -10.65
CA ASP A 47 14.28 -11.64 -10.01
C ASP A 47 14.94 -13.03 -9.93
N LEU A 48 15.00 -13.60 -8.72
CA LEU A 48 15.58 -14.90 -8.43
C LEU A 48 14.97 -16.03 -9.28
N PHE A 49 13.67 -15.95 -9.57
CA PHE A 49 12.93 -17.01 -10.27
C PHE A 49 12.94 -16.87 -11.79
N LYS A 50 13.45 -15.75 -12.32
CA LYS A 50 13.58 -15.56 -13.77
C LYS A 50 14.93 -16.07 -14.28
N SER A 51 14.94 -16.45 -15.56
CA SER A 51 16.19 -16.73 -16.27
C SER A 51 17.01 -15.45 -16.38
N ARG A 52 18.29 -15.54 -16.05
CA ARG A 52 19.22 -14.41 -15.91
C ARG A 52 20.51 -14.74 -16.65
N GLU A 53 21.10 -13.74 -17.29
CA GLU A 53 22.36 -13.91 -18.02
C GLU A 53 23.52 -14.09 -17.04
N PRO A 54 24.43 -15.05 -17.27
CA PRO A 54 25.62 -15.21 -16.45
C PRO A 54 26.53 -13.97 -16.54
N VAL A 55 26.93 -13.42 -15.39
CA VAL A 55 27.92 -12.34 -15.29
C VAL A 55 29.05 -12.76 -14.32
N PRO A 56 29.96 -13.67 -14.74
CA PRO A 56 30.92 -14.30 -13.84
C PRO A 56 31.97 -13.36 -13.24
N GLU A 57 32.11 -12.14 -13.76
CA GLU A 57 33.04 -11.12 -13.27
C GLU A 57 32.50 -10.37 -12.04
N MET A 58 31.17 -10.25 -11.92
CA MET A 58 30.50 -9.51 -10.87
C MET A 58 30.15 -10.39 -9.67
N LYS A 59 30.07 -9.77 -8.50
CA LYS A 59 29.55 -10.41 -7.28
C LYS A 59 28.05 -10.15 -7.16
N ALA A 60 27.32 -11.11 -6.63
CA ALA A 60 25.88 -11.03 -6.46
C ALA A 60 25.48 -10.97 -4.98
N ILE A 61 24.53 -10.09 -4.66
CA ILE A 61 23.85 -9.98 -3.38
C ILE A 61 22.50 -10.67 -3.53
N TYR A 62 22.31 -11.77 -2.81
CA TYR A 62 21.03 -12.45 -2.70
C TYR A 62 20.35 -11.97 -1.43
N PHE A 63 19.28 -11.18 -1.58
CA PHE A 63 18.39 -10.88 -0.47
C PHE A 63 17.10 -11.66 -0.71
N MET A 64 16.87 -12.72 0.07
CA MET A 64 15.80 -13.67 -0.22
C MET A 64 15.15 -14.25 1.02
N SER A 65 13.92 -14.74 0.88
CA SER A 65 13.24 -15.50 1.93
C SER A 65 13.83 -16.91 2.10
N PRO A 66 13.92 -17.46 3.34
CA PRO A 66 14.49 -18.79 3.61
C PRO A 66 13.52 -19.93 3.22
N THR A 67 13.12 -19.98 1.96
CA THR A 67 12.22 -21.03 1.42
C THR A 67 12.99 -22.01 0.55
N ALA A 68 12.52 -23.27 0.48
CA ALA A 68 13.13 -24.29 -0.38
C ALA A 68 13.29 -23.82 -1.83
N LYS A 69 12.24 -23.20 -2.40
CA LYS A 69 12.26 -22.64 -3.76
C LYS A 69 13.37 -21.59 -3.97
N CYS A 70 13.58 -20.70 -3.00
CA CYS A 70 14.65 -19.70 -3.08
C CYS A 70 16.03 -20.35 -3.00
N VAL A 71 16.22 -21.27 -2.07
CA VAL A 71 17.49 -21.98 -1.86
C VAL A 71 17.83 -22.86 -3.08
N ASP A 72 16.86 -23.56 -3.65
CA ASP A 72 17.06 -24.37 -4.85
C ASP A 72 17.42 -23.51 -6.07
N SER A 73 16.77 -22.35 -6.23
CA SER A 73 17.08 -21.38 -7.28
C SER A 73 18.49 -20.80 -7.11
N PHE A 74 18.89 -20.51 -5.87
CA PHE A 74 20.24 -20.08 -5.53
C PHE A 74 21.26 -21.19 -5.86
N ILE A 75 21.00 -22.43 -5.47
CA ILE A 75 21.89 -23.57 -5.78
C ILE A 75 22.05 -23.74 -7.29
N ALA A 76 20.96 -23.61 -8.05
CA ALA A 76 20.98 -23.71 -9.52
C ALA A 76 21.90 -22.67 -10.18
N ASP A 77 22.06 -21.47 -9.59
CA ASP A 77 22.96 -20.43 -10.10
C ASP A 77 24.45 -20.78 -9.96
N PHE A 78 24.81 -21.74 -9.10
CA PHE A 78 26.22 -22.06 -8.78
C PHE A 78 26.63 -23.52 -9.01
N LYS A 79 25.67 -24.44 -9.22
CA LYS A 79 25.93 -25.89 -9.27
C LYS A 79 26.75 -26.33 -10.49
N THR A 80 26.31 -25.98 -11.70
CA THR A 80 26.94 -26.45 -12.95
C THR A 80 27.86 -25.41 -13.56
N ASN A 81 27.32 -24.21 -13.82
CA ASN A 81 28.06 -23.07 -14.35
C ASN A 81 27.75 -21.85 -13.47
N PRO A 82 28.71 -21.39 -12.65
CA PRO A 82 28.50 -20.26 -11.76
C PRO A 82 28.12 -19.01 -12.56
N LYS A 83 26.92 -18.47 -12.30
CA LYS A 83 26.49 -17.22 -12.92
C LYS A 83 27.26 -16.01 -12.44
N TYR A 84 27.80 -16.04 -11.23
CA TYR A 84 28.44 -14.89 -10.58
C TYR A 84 29.75 -15.30 -9.90
N LYS A 85 30.65 -14.34 -9.70
CA LYS A 85 31.98 -14.56 -9.08
C LYS A 85 31.89 -15.08 -7.65
N ALA A 86 30.94 -14.55 -6.89
CA ALA A 86 30.72 -14.85 -5.48
C ALA A 86 29.31 -14.39 -5.05
N ALA A 87 28.79 -15.00 -3.99
CA ALA A 87 27.48 -14.70 -3.41
C ALA A 87 27.59 -14.09 -2.01
N TYR A 88 26.79 -13.06 -1.76
CA TYR A 88 26.48 -12.54 -0.42
C TYR A 88 25.02 -12.84 -0.16
N VAL A 89 24.76 -13.80 0.72
CA VAL A 89 23.42 -14.31 1.01
C VAL A 89 22.89 -13.65 2.27
N TYR A 90 21.70 -13.08 2.16
CA TYR A 90 20.98 -12.42 3.22
C TYR A 90 19.56 -12.99 3.28
N PHE A 91 19.23 -13.67 4.38
CA PHE A 91 17.89 -14.18 4.61
C PHE A 91 17.03 -13.16 5.35
N THR A 92 15.74 -13.11 4.99
CA THR A 92 14.75 -12.25 5.67
C THR A 92 14.45 -12.73 7.08
N ASP A 93 14.56 -14.02 7.35
CA ASP A 93 14.25 -14.66 8.62
C ASP A 93 15.23 -15.83 8.86
N TYR A 94 15.03 -16.56 9.96
CA TYR A 94 15.80 -17.76 10.29
C TYR A 94 15.79 -18.77 9.12
N CYS A 95 16.97 -19.26 8.75
CA CYS A 95 17.14 -20.30 7.73
C CYS A 95 17.18 -21.69 8.39
N PRO A 96 16.20 -22.58 8.12
CA PRO A 96 16.23 -23.95 8.62
C PRO A 96 17.54 -24.68 8.28
N ASP A 97 18.06 -25.44 9.25
CA ASP A 97 19.34 -26.15 9.11
C ASP A 97 19.41 -27.06 7.88
N ASP A 98 18.30 -27.72 7.51
CA ASP A 98 18.25 -28.58 6.32
C ASP A 98 18.53 -27.80 5.03
N LEU A 99 17.93 -26.61 4.89
CA LEU A 99 18.14 -25.73 3.76
C LEU A 99 19.56 -25.16 3.76
N PHE A 100 20.05 -24.76 4.92
CA PHE A 100 21.41 -24.25 5.08
C PHE A 100 22.47 -25.31 4.73
N ASN A 101 22.29 -26.55 5.20
CA ASN A 101 23.18 -27.66 4.93
C ASN A 101 23.19 -28.03 3.44
N ASN A 102 22.02 -28.04 2.80
CA ASN A 102 21.89 -28.25 1.37
C ASN A 102 22.65 -27.17 0.58
N MET A 103 22.46 -25.90 0.94
CA MET A 103 23.17 -24.77 0.33
C MET A 103 24.69 -24.87 0.53
N LYS A 104 25.14 -25.23 1.74
CA LYS A 104 26.56 -25.38 2.08
C LYS A 104 27.22 -26.49 1.28
N LEU A 105 26.52 -27.61 1.06
CA LEU A 105 27.03 -28.77 0.31
C LEU A 105 27.40 -28.38 -1.14
N TYR A 106 26.55 -27.60 -1.82
CA TYR A 106 26.76 -27.27 -3.23
C TYR A 106 27.50 -25.94 -3.49
N CYS A 107 27.32 -24.95 -2.61
CA CYS A 107 27.67 -23.56 -2.92
C CYS A 107 28.70 -22.92 -1.97
N SER A 108 29.19 -23.65 -0.95
CA SER A 108 30.11 -23.11 0.08
C SER A 108 31.32 -22.37 -0.48
N LYS A 109 31.89 -22.83 -1.60
CA LYS A 109 33.05 -22.19 -2.26
C LYS A 109 32.77 -20.77 -2.78
N TYR A 110 31.53 -20.46 -3.12
CA TYR A 110 31.11 -19.16 -3.69
C TYR A 110 30.53 -18.20 -2.66
N ILE A 111 29.99 -18.72 -1.55
CA ILE A 111 29.40 -17.90 -0.48
C ILE A 111 30.51 -17.17 0.25
N ARG A 112 30.39 -15.85 0.36
CA ARG A 112 31.32 -14.98 1.11
C ARG A 112 30.71 -14.47 2.40
N VAL A 113 29.40 -14.23 2.39
CA VAL A 113 28.62 -13.83 3.55
C VAL A 113 27.31 -14.62 3.51
N CYS A 114 26.89 -15.10 4.67
CA CYS A 114 25.56 -15.65 4.89
C CYS A 114 25.06 -15.08 6.21
N LYS A 115 24.01 -14.26 6.18
CA LYS A 115 23.47 -13.58 7.35
C LYS A 115 21.95 -13.60 7.35
N GLU A 116 21.37 -13.62 8.54
CA GLU A 116 19.93 -13.46 8.76
C GLU A 116 19.68 -12.02 9.22
N ILE A 117 18.67 -11.37 8.64
CA ILE A 117 18.36 -9.96 8.90
C ILE A 117 17.17 -9.80 9.84
N ASN A 118 16.31 -10.83 9.92
CA ASN A 118 15.12 -10.84 10.77
C ASN A 118 14.16 -9.68 10.47
N ILE A 119 13.92 -9.45 9.17
CA ILE A 119 12.90 -8.55 8.64
C ILE A 119 11.93 -9.39 7.81
N ASN A 120 10.86 -9.86 8.47
CA ASN A 120 9.78 -10.63 7.86
C ASN A 120 8.44 -9.88 7.94
N PHE A 121 8.46 -8.58 7.69
CA PHE A 121 7.26 -7.72 7.65
C PHE A 121 7.42 -6.64 6.58
N MET A 122 6.29 -6.11 6.09
CA MET A 122 6.26 -4.99 5.15
C MET A 122 6.13 -3.66 5.90
N PRO A 123 7.09 -2.73 5.79
CA PRO A 123 6.94 -1.39 6.33
C PRO A 123 6.01 -0.59 5.42
N LEU A 124 4.71 -0.58 5.75
CA LEU A 124 3.68 0.11 4.95
C LEU A 124 3.68 1.62 5.18
N GLU A 125 3.77 2.05 6.45
CA GLU A 125 3.67 3.46 6.83
C GLU A 125 4.67 3.81 7.95
N ALA A 126 5.14 5.06 7.95
CA ALA A 126 6.04 5.55 8.98
C ALA A 126 5.27 6.00 10.23
N GLN A 127 5.58 5.41 11.39
CA GLN A 127 5.06 5.83 12.69
C GLN A 127 6.20 6.28 13.63
N GLY A 128 5.90 7.18 14.55
CA GLY A 128 6.88 7.73 15.50
C GLY A 128 7.36 6.72 16.54
N LYS A 129 8.56 6.93 17.11
CA LYS A 129 9.09 6.11 18.21
C LYS A 129 8.44 6.50 19.54
N THR A 130 7.91 5.53 20.27
CA THR A 130 7.32 5.71 21.61
C THR A 130 7.75 4.57 22.55
N GLN A 131 7.47 4.71 23.85
CA GLN A 131 7.59 3.61 24.81
C GLN A 131 6.64 2.49 24.37
N ALA A 132 7.20 1.35 23.97
CA ALA A 132 6.44 0.33 23.23
C ALA A 132 5.76 -0.68 24.16
N GLN A 133 4.48 -0.90 23.95
CA GLN A 133 3.72 -2.04 24.44
C GLN A 133 3.24 -2.83 23.20
N LEU A 134 3.39 -4.15 23.20
CA LEU A 134 2.87 -5.02 22.15
C LEU A 134 1.52 -5.59 22.60
N LEU A 135 0.44 -5.15 21.96
CA LEU A 135 -0.91 -5.68 22.17
C LEU A 135 -1.25 -6.64 21.03
N ILE A 136 -1.66 -7.87 21.37
CA ILE A 136 -2.15 -8.86 20.42
C ILE A 136 -3.68 -8.89 20.55
N LEU A 137 -4.38 -8.60 19.45
CA LEU A 137 -5.83 -8.55 19.38
C LEU A 137 -6.33 -9.50 18.29
N GLU A 138 -7.45 -10.16 18.54
CA GLU A 138 -8.17 -10.91 17.51
C GLU A 138 -9.14 -9.99 16.78
N ARG A 139 -9.36 -10.19 15.47
CA ARG A 139 -10.25 -9.34 14.65
C ARG A 139 -11.66 -9.17 15.23
N GLY A 140 -12.16 -10.17 15.96
CA GLY A 140 -13.46 -10.17 16.61
C GLY A 140 -13.62 -9.19 17.78
N PHE A 141 -12.54 -8.56 18.26
CA PHE A 141 -12.63 -7.54 19.31
C PHE A 141 -13.46 -6.32 18.87
N ASP A 142 -13.42 -6.00 17.57
CA ASP A 142 -14.17 -4.94 16.93
C ASP A 142 -14.56 -5.37 15.51
N PRO A 143 -15.75 -5.94 15.33
CA PRO A 143 -16.24 -6.32 14.02
C PRO A 143 -16.96 -5.18 13.28
N VAL A 144 -17.21 -4.04 13.94
CA VAL A 144 -17.99 -2.92 13.39
C VAL A 144 -17.11 -2.03 12.51
N SER A 145 -15.96 -1.59 13.00
CA SER A 145 -15.11 -0.62 12.28
C SER A 145 -14.72 -1.05 10.85
N PRO A 146 -14.40 -2.33 10.55
CA PRO A 146 -14.08 -2.76 9.18
C PRO A 146 -15.25 -2.74 8.19
N LEU A 147 -16.48 -2.66 8.70
CA LEU A 147 -17.69 -2.70 7.88
C LEU A 147 -18.21 -1.31 7.54
N LEU A 148 -17.80 -0.28 8.28
CA LEU A 148 -18.28 1.08 8.07
C LEU A 148 -17.68 1.69 6.81
N HIS A 149 -18.50 2.41 6.04
CA HIS A 149 -17.99 3.34 5.04
C HIS A 149 -17.35 4.53 5.75
N GLU A 150 -16.03 4.51 5.83
CA GLU A 150 -15.23 5.51 6.52
C GLU A 150 -14.98 6.73 5.61
N LEU A 151 -15.07 7.94 6.17
CA LEU A 151 -15.03 9.19 5.39
C LEU A 151 -13.68 9.92 5.47
N THR A 152 -12.68 9.29 6.09
CA THR A 152 -11.27 9.74 5.95
C THR A 152 -10.75 9.38 4.56
N TYR A 153 -9.91 10.25 4.00
CA TYR A 153 -9.56 10.19 2.58
C TYR A 153 -8.99 8.85 2.13
N GLN A 154 -8.03 8.28 2.88
CA GLN A 154 -7.45 6.97 2.57
C GLN A 154 -8.46 5.85 2.66
N ALA A 155 -9.22 5.77 3.77
CA ALA A 155 -10.17 4.70 3.96
C ALA A 155 -11.25 4.73 2.88
N MET A 156 -11.78 5.92 2.58
CA MET A 156 -12.77 6.14 1.54
C MET A 156 -12.26 5.79 0.14
N VAL A 157 -11.01 6.14 -0.18
CA VAL A 157 -10.39 5.81 -1.48
C VAL A 157 -10.29 4.31 -1.68
N TYR A 158 -9.78 3.58 -0.68
CA TYR A 158 -9.59 2.13 -0.80
C TYR A 158 -10.91 1.33 -0.71
N ASP A 159 -11.96 1.93 -0.14
CA ASP A 159 -13.29 1.32 -0.08
C ASP A 159 -14.09 1.56 -1.38
N LEU A 160 -14.08 2.78 -1.92
CA LEU A 160 -14.96 3.19 -3.02
C LEU A 160 -14.34 3.12 -4.42
N ILE A 161 -13.01 3.13 -4.52
CA ILE A 161 -12.29 3.20 -5.80
C ILE A 161 -11.48 1.91 -5.99
N ASP A 162 -11.41 1.41 -7.23
CA ASP A 162 -10.60 0.23 -7.58
C ASP A 162 -9.10 0.58 -7.55
N ILE A 163 -8.52 0.51 -6.35
CA ILE A 163 -7.09 0.67 -6.10
C ILE A 163 -6.44 -0.71 -6.03
N GLN A 164 -5.53 -1.00 -6.97
CA GLN A 164 -4.80 -2.26 -7.02
C GLN A 164 -3.31 -2.00 -6.79
N ASN A 165 -2.72 -2.66 -5.80
CA ASN A 165 -1.31 -2.45 -5.40
C ASN A 165 -0.98 -0.96 -5.22
N ASP A 166 -1.81 -0.26 -4.44
CA ASP A 166 -1.66 1.18 -4.16
C ASP A 166 -1.60 2.06 -5.41
N THR A 167 -2.08 1.56 -6.55
CA THR A 167 -2.02 2.26 -7.83
C THR A 167 -3.40 2.71 -8.25
N TYR A 168 -3.62 4.02 -8.25
CA TYR A 168 -4.80 4.67 -8.79
C TYR A 168 -4.66 4.86 -10.30
N LYS A 169 -5.63 4.33 -11.04
CA LYS A 169 -5.70 4.47 -12.51
C LYS A 169 -6.80 5.46 -12.86
N TYR A 170 -6.47 6.47 -13.67
CA TYR A 170 -7.41 7.51 -14.05
C TYR A 170 -7.23 7.93 -15.50
N LYS A 171 -8.32 8.39 -16.11
CA LYS A 171 -8.31 8.88 -17.50
C LYS A 171 -8.04 10.37 -17.51
N SER A 172 -6.95 10.77 -18.19
CA SER A 172 -6.71 12.16 -18.53
C SER A 172 -7.78 12.63 -19.53
N LYS A 173 -8.09 13.93 -19.57
CA LYS A 173 -9.04 14.50 -20.55
C LYS A 173 -8.62 14.31 -22.01
N ASP A 174 -7.37 13.94 -22.25
CA ASP A 174 -6.82 13.59 -23.56
C ASP A 174 -7.12 12.13 -23.95
N GLY A 175 -7.88 11.38 -23.13
CA GLY A 175 -8.19 9.96 -23.32
C GLY A 175 -7.07 9.00 -22.90
N SER A 176 -5.88 9.52 -22.59
CA SER A 176 -4.76 8.72 -22.08
C SER A 176 -5.01 8.23 -20.66
N GLU A 177 -4.80 6.94 -20.43
CA GLU A 177 -4.75 6.38 -19.08
C GLU A 177 -3.46 6.78 -18.39
N LYS A 178 -3.59 7.28 -17.17
CA LYS A 178 -2.50 7.64 -16.28
C LYS A 178 -2.62 6.83 -15.00
N GLN A 179 -1.49 6.69 -14.32
CA GLN A 179 -1.38 5.95 -13.07
C GLN A 179 -0.65 6.82 -12.04
N ALA A 180 -1.13 6.80 -10.81
CA ALA A 180 -0.51 7.41 -9.66
C ALA A 180 -0.35 6.36 -8.56
N VAL A 181 0.82 6.30 -7.94
CA VAL A 181 1.10 5.38 -6.83
C VAL A 181 0.91 6.15 -5.53
N LEU A 182 0.08 5.62 -4.64
CA LEU A 182 -0.26 6.19 -3.34
C LEU A 182 0.69 5.62 -2.29
N ASN A 183 1.77 6.34 -1.98
CA ASN A 183 2.76 5.88 -1.01
C ASN A 183 3.37 7.04 -0.22
N GLU A 184 4.27 6.72 0.72
CA GLU A 184 4.96 7.67 1.59
C GLU A 184 5.92 8.62 0.84
N GLU A 185 6.19 8.38 -0.46
CA GLU A 185 6.99 9.33 -1.27
C GLU A 185 6.18 10.52 -1.76
N ASP A 186 4.85 10.37 -1.82
CA ASP A 186 3.93 11.46 -2.11
C ASP A 186 3.62 12.23 -0.83
N MET A 187 4.32 13.34 -0.63
CA MET A 187 4.14 14.22 0.53
C MET A 187 2.72 14.82 0.61
N LEU A 188 2.02 14.93 -0.52
CA LEU A 188 0.63 15.40 -0.54
C LEU A 188 -0.30 14.31 -0.02
N TRP A 189 -0.11 13.05 -0.45
CA TRP A 189 -0.82 11.90 0.09
C TRP A 189 -0.66 11.80 1.60
N VAL A 190 0.58 11.78 2.11
CA VAL A 190 0.87 11.68 3.55
C VAL A 190 0.18 12.79 4.36
N ARG A 191 0.09 14.01 3.80
CA ARG A 191 -0.56 15.14 4.45
C ARG A 191 -2.09 15.04 4.47
N LEU A 192 -2.70 14.40 3.47
CA LEU A 192 -4.14 14.38 3.27
C LEU A 192 -4.81 13.06 3.68
N ARG A 193 -4.08 11.93 3.69
CA ARG A 193 -4.63 10.57 3.80
C ARG A 193 -5.55 10.34 5.01
N HIS A 194 -5.27 10.98 6.14
CA HIS A 194 -6.07 10.83 7.36
C HIS A 194 -7.05 11.98 7.61
N LYS A 195 -7.20 12.92 6.67
CA LYS A 195 -8.18 14.01 6.79
C LYS A 195 -9.55 13.56 6.28
N HIS A 196 -10.60 14.18 6.79
CA HIS A 196 -11.95 13.97 6.28
C HIS A 196 -12.08 14.44 4.83
N ILE A 197 -12.83 13.70 4.00
CA ILE A 197 -12.96 14.00 2.56
C ILE A 197 -13.43 15.42 2.28
N ALA A 198 -14.35 15.96 3.09
CA ALA A 198 -14.83 17.34 2.93
C ALA A 198 -13.69 18.38 3.02
N GLU A 199 -12.74 18.19 3.94
CA GLU A 199 -11.57 19.06 4.05
C GLU A 199 -10.61 18.91 2.86
N VAL A 200 -10.44 17.67 2.39
CA VAL A 200 -9.57 17.34 1.26
C VAL A 200 -10.08 17.98 -0.03
N SER A 201 -11.38 17.85 -0.31
CA SER A 201 -12.06 18.46 -1.46
C SER A 201 -11.97 19.99 -1.46
N GLU A 202 -11.85 20.63 -0.28
CA GLU A 202 -11.66 22.07 -0.17
C GLU A 202 -10.17 22.49 -0.31
N GLN A 203 -9.25 21.71 0.27
CA GLN A 203 -7.82 22.05 0.32
C GLN A 203 -7.11 21.85 -1.02
N ILE A 204 -7.40 20.78 -1.77
CA ILE A 204 -6.69 20.47 -3.02
C ILE A 204 -6.86 21.61 -4.05
N PRO A 205 -8.08 22.12 -4.35
CA PRO A 205 -8.23 23.21 -5.31
C PRO A 205 -7.50 24.50 -4.89
N LYS A 206 -7.48 24.83 -3.59
CA LYS A 206 -6.74 25.99 -3.06
C LYS A 206 -5.23 25.84 -3.30
N MET A 207 -4.68 24.67 -3.01
CA MET A 207 -3.26 24.38 -3.25
C MET A 207 -2.86 24.43 -4.74
N VAL A 208 -3.79 24.16 -5.66
CA VAL A 208 -3.55 24.33 -7.10
C VAL A 208 -3.58 25.81 -7.49
N LYS A 209 -4.49 26.62 -6.91
CA LYS A 209 -4.55 28.08 -7.10
C LYS A 209 -3.29 28.79 -6.64
N GLU A 210 -2.69 28.38 -5.53
CA GLU A 210 -1.45 28.99 -5.02
C GLU A 210 -0.27 28.82 -5.99
N ILE A 211 -0.18 27.66 -6.67
CA ILE A 211 0.84 27.44 -7.70
C ILE A 211 0.64 28.38 -8.89
N SER A 212 -0.61 28.63 -9.31
CA SER A 212 -0.89 29.56 -10.41
C SER A 212 -0.71 31.03 -10.02
N ALA A 213 -1.09 31.41 -8.79
CA ALA A 213 -1.02 32.79 -8.29
C ALA A 213 0.42 33.26 -8.03
N SER A 214 1.29 32.37 -7.54
CA SER A 214 2.72 32.68 -7.31
C SER A 214 3.49 33.07 -8.57
N LYS A 215 2.91 32.92 -9.78
CA LYS A 215 3.56 33.20 -11.07
C LYS A 215 2.77 34.11 -12.03
N LYS A 216 1.86 34.96 -11.52
CA LYS A 216 1.10 35.98 -12.29
C LYS A 216 0.34 35.41 -13.51
N GLN A 217 -0.79 34.74 -13.27
CA GLN A 217 -1.84 34.54 -14.28
C GLN A 217 -3.22 34.96 -13.76
N PRO A 218 -4.15 35.35 -14.67
CA PRO A 218 -5.41 35.97 -14.31
C PRO A 218 -6.43 34.98 -13.73
N ASP A 219 -7.40 35.57 -13.03
CA ASP A 219 -8.39 34.99 -12.12
C ASP A 219 -9.46 34.13 -12.83
N GLY A 220 -9.03 33.06 -13.50
CA GLY A 220 -9.89 32.08 -14.17
C GLY A 220 -10.18 30.85 -13.32
N LYS A 221 -11.37 30.24 -13.46
CA LYS A 221 -11.66 28.91 -12.90
C LYS A 221 -10.57 27.92 -13.34
N ILE A 222 -9.93 27.28 -12.37
CA ILE A 222 -8.94 26.23 -12.64
C ILE A 222 -9.66 25.06 -13.30
N THR A 223 -9.20 24.70 -14.49
CA THR A 223 -9.61 23.48 -15.17
C THR A 223 -8.40 22.60 -15.39
N ILE A 224 -8.61 21.29 -15.41
CA ILE A 224 -7.55 20.29 -15.68
C ILE A 224 -6.84 20.55 -17.03
N ARG A 225 -7.52 21.18 -18.01
CA ARG A 225 -6.90 21.59 -19.28
C ARG A 225 -5.82 22.66 -19.08
N ASN A 226 -6.11 23.70 -18.29
CA ASN A 226 -5.14 24.74 -17.98
C ASN A 226 -3.91 24.16 -17.25
N LEU A 227 -4.12 23.16 -16.39
CA LEU A 227 -3.04 22.45 -15.70
C LEU A 227 -2.14 21.68 -16.67
N ALA A 228 -2.72 20.94 -17.61
CA ALA A 228 -1.93 20.21 -18.63
C ALA A 228 -1.06 21.14 -19.50
N GLU A 229 -1.56 22.32 -19.86
CA GLU A 229 -0.77 23.33 -20.59
C GLU A 229 0.35 23.92 -19.73
N MET A 230 0.09 24.18 -18.44
CA MET A 230 1.11 24.65 -17.50
C MET A 230 2.25 23.63 -17.33
N MET A 231 1.94 22.33 -17.31
CA MET A 231 2.95 21.27 -17.26
C MET A 231 3.90 21.30 -18.46
N LYS A 232 3.39 21.63 -19.66
CA LYS A 232 4.21 21.73 -20.87
C LYS A 232 5.12 22.96 -20.84
N LYS A 233 4.62 24.08 -20.30
CA LYS A 233 5.37 25.35 -20.23
C LYS A 233 6.41 25.38 -19.12
N MET A 234 6.29 24.55 -18.08
CA MET A 234 7.17 24.58 -16.91
C MET A 234 7.58 23.18 -16.44
N PRO A 235 8.75 22.68 -16.88
CA PRO A 235 9.26 21.36 -16.48
C PRO A 235 9.55 21.23 -14.98
N SER A 236 9.98 22.31 -14.33
CA SER A 236 10.41 22.30 -12.92
C SER A 236 9.29 22.03 -11.92
N ILE A 237 8.03 22.39 -12.23
CA ILE A 237 6.86 22.15 -11.37
C ILE A 237 6.00 20.98 -11.85
N ARG A 238 6.42 20.30 -12.93
CA ARG A 238 5.63 19.26 -13.58
C ARG A 238 5.28 18.12 -12.63
N LYS A 239 6.22 17.70 -11.77
CA LYS A 239 6.01 16.63 -10.79
C LYS A 239 4.88 17.00 -9.80
N GLN A 240 5.02 18.15 -9.14
CA GLN A 240 4.03 18.66 -8.17
C GLN A 240 2.65 18.84 -8.79
N LEU A 241 2.57 19.30 -10.04
CA LEU A 241 1.29 19.48 -10.72
C LEU A 241 0.65 18.14 -11.08
N THR A 242 1.45 17.13 -11.41
CA THR A 242 0.96 15.76 -11.72
C THR A 242 0.34 15.14 -10.47
N GLU A 243 1.05 15.18 -9.34
CA GLU A 243 0.59 14.69 -8.02
C GLU A 243 -0.71 15.40 -7.61
N LYS A 244 -0.73 16.75 -7.64
CA LYS A 244 -1.94 17.52 -7.31
C LYS A 244 -3.13 17.24 -8.23
N THR A 245 -2.89 17.02 -9.52
CA THR A 245 -3.95 16.70 -10.48
C THR A 245 -4.50 15.30 -10.23
N ALA A 246 -3.65 14.32 -9.92
CA ALA A 246 -4.07 12.97 -9.57
C ALA A 246 -4.96 12.98 -8.32
N HIS A 247 -4.53 13.67 -7.25
CA HIS A 247 -5.32 13.78 -6.03
C HIS A 247 -6.63 14.55 -6.21
N LEU A 248 -6.65 15.58 -7.06
CA LEU A 248 -7.88 16.30 -7.41
C LEU A 248 -8.89 15.34 -8.06
N GLN A 249 -8.47 14.59 -9.08
CA GLN A 249 -9.34 13.62 -9.75
C GLN A 249 -9.78 12.52 -8.79
N LEU A 250 -8.87 12.00 -7.97
CA LEU A 250 -9.18 10.96 -7.00
C LEU A 250 -10.23 11.42 -5.97
N ALA A 251 -10.12 12.65 -5.47
CA ALA A 251 -11.11 13.22 -4.56
C ALA A 251 -12.46 13.48 -5.26
N GLU A 252 -12.45 13.93 -6.51
CA GLU A 252 -13.66 14.08 -7.33
C GLU A 252 -14.36 12.73 -7.55
N ASP A 253 -13.62 11.68 -7.89
CA ASP A 253 -14.15 10.33 -8.09
C ASP A 253 -14.78 9.77 -6.79
N CYS A 254 -14.10 9.98 -5.65
CA CYS A 254 -14.64 9.60 -4.33
C CYS A 254 -15.95 10.33 -4.02
N MET A 255 -15.99 11.65 -4.21
CA MET A 255 -17.19 12.46 -3.96
C MET A 255 -18.34 12.12 -4.92
N GLN A 256 -18.02 11.71 -6.15
CA GLN A 256 -18.99 11.23 -7.12
C GLN A 256 -19.61 9.89 -6.66
N CYS A 257 -18.80 8.92 -6.23
CA CYS A 257 -19.30 7.67 -5.65
C CYS A 257 -20.16 7.95 -4.40
N PHE A 258 -19.70 8.86 -3.53
CA PHE A 258 -20.39 9.24 -2.31
C PHE A 258 -21.79 9.80 -2.56
N SER A 259 -21.87 10.84 -3.39
CA SER A 259 -23.11 11.58 -3.66
C SER A 259 -24.14 10.72 -4.40
N ASN A 260 -23.70 9.73 -5.18
CA ASN A 260 -24.60 8.89 -5.96
C ASN A 260 -25.34 7.88 -5.08
N ASN A 261 -24.62 7.17 -4.19
CA ASN A 261 -25.16 6.01 -3.49
C ASN A 261 -24.80 5.96 -2.00
N VAL A 262 -23.58 6.32 -1.63
CA VAL A 262 -23.02 6.01 -0.30
C VAL A 262 -23.51 6.96 0.80
N GLU A 263 -23.83 8.22 0.48
CA GLU A 263 -24.27 9.21 1.48
C GLU A 263 -25.45 8.72 2.34
N LYS A 264 -26.49 8.19 1.69
CA LYS A 264 -27.67 7.65 2.39
C LYS A 264 -27.37 6.37 3.15
N LEU A 265 -26.45 5.55 2.62
CA LEU A 265 -26.01 4.31 3.24
C LEU A 265 -25.26 4.61 4.53
N CYS A 266 -24.29 5.54 4.51
CA CYS A 266 -23.53 5.97 5.68
C CYS A 266 -24.46 6.38 6.83
N LYS A 267 -25.55 7.12 6.55
CA LYS A 267 -26.50 7.50 7.60
C LYS A 267 -27.08 6.27 8.31
N ALA A 268 -27.54 5.28 7.54
CA ALA A 268 -28.08 4.05 8.11
C ALA A 268 -27.01 3.24 8.85
N GLU A 269 -25.79 3.17 8.31
CA GLU A 269 -24.67 2.48 8.96
C GLU A 269 -24.29 3.11 10.30
N GLN A 270 -24.24 4.45 10.38
CA GLN A 270 -23.94 5.18 11.62
C GLN A 270 -25.02 4.96 12.67
N ASP A 271 -26.30 5.08 12.29
CA ASP A 271 -27.42 4.82 13.21
C ASP A 271 -27.38 3.37 13.75
N LEU A 272 -27.05 2.39 12.89
CA LEU A 272 -26.93 0.98 13.29
C LEU A 272 -25.70 0.71 14.16
N ALA A 273 -24.54 1.30 13.83
CA ALA A 273 -23.29 1.06 14.54
C ALA A 273 -23.25 1.73 15.92
N VAL A 274 -23.76 2.96 16.01
CA VAL A 274 -23.79 3.73 17.26
C VAL A 274 -25.00 3.36 18.12
N GLY A 275 -26.11 2.96 17.49
CA GLY A 275 -27.36 2.66 18.18
C GLY A 275 -28.17 3.89 18.59
N SER A 276 -27.73 5.09 18.16
CA SER A 276 -28.43 6.36 18.32
C SER A 276 -28.35 7.17 17.02
N ASP A 277 -29.35 8.00 16.78
CA ASP A 277 -29.37 8.91 15.64
C ASP A 277 -28.44 10.14 15.84
N VAL A 278 -28.44 11.03 14.85
CA VAL A 278 -27.65 12.28 14.85
C VAL A 278 -27.98 13.23 15.99
N GLU A 279 -29.15 13.10 16.63
CA GLU A 279 -29.56 13.90 17.78
C GLU A 279 -29.20 13.20 19.11
N GLY A 280 -28.61 12.00 19.05
CA GLY A 280 -28.27 11.17 20.20
C GLY A 280 -29.47 10.39 20.75
N LEU A 281 -30.59 10.36 20.04
CA LEU A 281 -31.76 9.60 20.46
C LEU A 281 -31.55 8.12 20.10
N LYS A 282 -31.84 7.24 21.06
CA LYS A 282 -31.68 5.79 20.86
C LYS A 282 -32.57 5.30 19.70
N VAL A 283 -31.97 4.54 18.79
CA VAL A 283 -32.70 3.87 17.71
C VAL A 283 -33.59 2.78 18.33
N LYS A 284 -34.91 3.00 18.30
CA LYS A 284 -35.90 2.10 18.93
C LYS A 284 -36.13 0.82 18.13
N ASP A 285 -36.07 0.90 16.81
CA ASP A 285 -36.35 -0.20 15.90
C ASP A 285 -35.30 -0.21 14.76
N PRO A 286 -34.16 -0.89 14.96
CA PRO A 286 -33.08 -0.93 13.98
C PRO A 286 -33.51 -1.50 12.61
N MET A 287 -34.59 -2.31 12.58
CA MET A 287 -35.11 -2.85 11.32
C MET A 287 -35.70 -1.76 10.42
N ARG A 288 -36.25 -0.68 11.01
CA ARG A 288 -36.71 0.49 10.24
C ARG A 288 -35.57 1.24 9.56
N THR A 289 -34.37 1.17 10.13
CA THR A 289 -33.15 1.74 9.55
C THR A 289 -32.60 0.84 8.43
N LEU A 290 -32.63 -0.49 8.63
CA LEU A 290 -32.10 -1.45 7.65
C LEU A 290 -33.01 -1.65 6.42
N LEU A 291 -34.33 -1.70 6.60
CA LEU A 291 -35.26 -2.06 5.53
C LEU A 291 -35.13 -1.16 4.27
N PRO A 292 -35.01 0.18 4.38
CA PRO A 292 -34.78 1.04 3.21
C PRO A 292 -33.49 0.69 2.45
N VAL A 293 -32.43 0.28 3.15
CA VAL A 293 -31.16 -0.13 2.53
C VAL A 293 -31.33 -1.40 1.72
N LEU A 294 -32.07 -2.38 2.24
CA LEU A 294 -32.30 -3.65 1.53
C LEU A 294 -33.15 -3.49 0.27
N LEU A 295 -34.13 -2.57 0.32
CA LEU A 295 -35.04 -2.29 -0.80
C LEU A 295 -34.41 -1.42 -1.90
N TYR A 296 -33.43 -0.59 -1.56
CA TYR A 296 -32.70 0.22 -2.54
C TYR A 296 -31.76 -0.65 -3.39
N PRO A 297 -31.48 -0.30 -4.66
CA PRO A 297 -30.58 -1.06 -5.54
C PRO A 297 -29.09 -0.84 -5.20
N TYR A 298 -28.71 -0.97 -3.92
CA TYR A 298 -27.30 -1.03 -3.52
C TYR A 298 -26.63 -2.33 -3.94
N SER A 299 -25.28 -2.34 -3.93
CA SER A 299 -24.52 -3.55 -4.21
C SER A 299 -24.80 -4.64 -3.18
N THR A 300 -24.56 -5.90 -3.56
CA THR A 300 -24.69 -7.03 -2.62
C THR A 300 -23.77 -6.86 -1.41
N GLN A 301 -22.57 -6.32 -1.61
CA GLN A 301 -21.59 -6.10 -0.53
C GLN A 301 -22.10 -5.05 0.47
N ASP A 302 -22.64 -3.94 0.00
CA ASP A 302 -23.21 -2.89 0.86
C ASP A 302 -24.38 -3.41 1.70
N LYS A 303 -25.26 -4.21 1.08
CA LYS A 303 -26.38 -4.84 1.79
C LYS A 303 -25.89 -5.80 2.85
N ILE A 304 -24.84 -6.58 2.58
CA ILE A 304 -24.24 -7.48 3.56
C ILE A 304 -23.63 -6.68 4.72
N ARG A 305 -22.88 -5.60 4.46
CA ARG A 305 -22.32 -4.72 5.50
C ARG A 305 -23.42 -4.19 6.41
N ALA A 306 -24.49 -3.63 5.85
CA ALA A 306 -25.62 -3.13 6.62
C ALA A 306 -26.33 -4.22 7.46
N VAL A 307 -26.49 -5.44 6.91
CA VAL A 307 -27.05 -6.57 7.67
C VAL A 307 -26.13 -6.99 8.82
N LEU A 308 -24.82 -7.03 8.61
CA LEU A 308 -23.86 -7.37 9.66
C LEU A 308 -23.88 -6.33 10.78
N LEU A 309 -23.90 -5.04 10.44
CA LEU A 309 -24.05 -3.95 11.41
C LEU A 309 -25.35 -4.07 12.22
N TYR A 310 -26.45 -4.43 11.57
CA TYR A 310 -27.71 -4.74 12.26
C TYR A 310 -27.60 -5.94 13.20
N ILE A 311 -26.94 -7.02 12.80
CA ILE A 311 -26.74 -8.19 13.68
C ILE A 311 -25.91 -7.79 14.91
N PHE A 312 -24.86 -7.00 14.71
CA PHE A 312 -24.00 -6.52 15.80
C PHE A 312 -24.71 -5.54 16.72
N SER A 313 -25.60 -4.68 16.21
CA SER A 313 -26.39 -3.75 17.04
C SER A 313 -27.39 -4.46 17.95
N LEU A 314 -27.80 -5.69 17.60
CA LEU A 314 -28.65 -6.53 18.44
C LEU A 314 -27.89 -7.38 19.46
N GLY A 315 -26.56 -7.42 19.39
CA GLY A 315 -25.74 -8.34 20.20
C GLY A 315 -25.80 -9.80 19.75
N GLY A 316 -26.20 -10.07 18.49
CA GLY A 316 -26.40 -11.41 17.93
C GLY A 316 -27.86 -11.69 17.55
N SER A 317 -28.09 -12.61 16.61
CA SER A 317 -29.45 -12.96 16.18
C SER A 317 -30.14 -13.89 17.20
N PRO A 318 -31.48 -13.85 17.34
CA PRO A 318 -32.21 -14.66 18.32
C PRO A 318 -31.98 -16.18 18.22
N GLN A 319 -31.53 -16.68 17.06
CA GLN A 319 -31.24 -18.11 16.85
C GLN A 319 -30.02 -18.60 17.66
N GLN A 320 -29.13 -17.71 18.13
CA GLN A 320 -28.01 -18.10 18.99
C GLN A 320 -28.39 -18.23 20.47
N HIS A 321 -29.43 -17.55 20.94
CA HIS A 321 -29.84 -17.65 22.35
C HIS A 321 -30.46 -19.02 22.72
N THR A 322 -30.92 -19.78 21.74
CA THR A 322 -31.48 -21.13 21.94
C THR A 322 -30.45 -22.26 21.82
N LEU A 323 -29.26 -22.02 21.26
CA LEU A 323 -28.24 -23.06 21.05
C LEU A 323 -27.21 -23.16 22.18
N PHE A 324 -27.08 -22.13 23.02
CA PHE A 324 -26.18 -22.14 24.19
C PHE A 324 -26.87 -22.46 25.53
N ASN A 325 -28.19 -22.65 25.52
CA ASN A 325 -29.01 -22.96 26.71
C ASN A 325 -29.69 -24.34 26.65
N SER A 326 -29.18 -25.26 25.83
CA SER A 326 -29.65 -26.64 25.75
C SER A 326 -28.55 -27.63 26.06
#